data_AF-A0A183KHC8-F1
#
_entry.id   AF-A0A183KHC8-F1
#
_cell.length_a   1.000
_cell.length_b   1.000
_cell.length_c   1.000
_cell.angle_alpha   90.00
_cell.angle_beta   90.00
_cell.angle_gamma   90.00
#
_symmetry.space_group_name_H-M   'P 1'
#
loop_
_entity.id
_entity.type
_entity.pdbx_description
1 polymer ?
#
loop_
_entity_poly.entity_id
_entity_poly.type
_entity_poly.pdbx_seq_one_letter_code
_entity_poly.pdbx_strand_id
1 'polypeptide(L)'
;MSELIPAKPVDNTPISRMAYYQKLAVAGVTLFLAFIMLQFCLILAQLKRGNYFRRNIRKLLGALNVPLGMLLITGLERIFFRGYNLPTVNIPPSNQVNASTWVNPPDFARLQDYSKAAPTLIHGTSIAIGVALAIIIFTEAALNG
;
A
#
# COMPACT_ATOMS: atom_id res chain seq x y z
N MET A 1 9.32 5.36 -2.07
CA MET A 1 9.96 4.03 -1.98
C MET A 1 10.42 3.88 -0.55
N SER A 2 9.65 3.19 0.30
CA SER A 2 10.04 2.98 1.71
C SER A 2 11.12 1.90 1.74
N GLU A 3 12.35 2.27 2.12
CA GLU A 3 13.40 1.31 2.43
C GLU A 3 12.92 0.41 3.58
N LEU A 4 12.67 -0.86 3.28
CA LEU A 4 12.31 -1.88 4.28
C LEU A 4 13.48 -2.23 5.21
N ILE A 5 14.70 -1.80 4.88
CA ILE A 5 15.91 -2.02 5.67
C ILE A 5 16.59 -0.66 5.83
N PRO A 6 16.71 -0.11 7.05
CA PRO A 6 17.40 1.15 7.24
C PRO A 6 18.87 1.00 6.83
N ALA A 7 19.41 1.95 6.08
CA ALA A 7 20.84 1.98 5.74
C ALA A 7 21.70 2.05 7.02
N LYS A 8 22.79 1.28 7.06
CA LYS A 8 23.74 1.31 8.18
C LYS A 8 24.26 2.74 8.37
N PRO A 9 24.27 3.30 9.59
CA PRO A 9 24.69 4.67 9.80
C PRO A 9 26.16 4.85 9.40
N VAL A 10 26.43 5.90 8.62
CA VAL A 10 27.79 6.29 8.17
C VAL A 10 28.57 6.96 9.32
N ASP A 11 27.87 7.61 10.24
CA ASP A 11 28.44 8.26 11.43
C ASP A 11 28.26 7.41 12.71
N ASN A 12 29.36 7.25 13.46
CA ASN A 12 29.46 6.41 14.65
C ASN A 12 28.95 7.07 15.96
N THR A 13 28.12 8.12 15.86
CA THR A 13 27.60 8.79 17.05
C THR A 13 26.60 7.90 17.81
N PRO A 14 26.51 7.99 19.15
CA PRO A 14 25.56 7.20 19.92
C PRO A 14 24.10 7.46 19.51
N ILE A 15 23.78 8.70 19.11
CA ILE A 15 22.45 9.13 18.70
C ILE A 15 22.03 8.48 17.35
N SER A 16 22.93 8.47 16.36
CA SER A 16 22.65 7.85 15.05
C SER A 16 22.44 6.33 15.16
N ARG A 17 23.19 5.67 16.05
CA ARG A 17 23.01 4.23 16.34
C ARG A 17 21.67 3.95 17.01
N MET A 18 21.28 4.71 18.02
CA MET A 18 20.00 4.55 18.70
C MET A 18 18.82 4.73 17.72
N ALA A 19 18.86 5.75 16.87
CA ALA A 19 17.85 5.96 15.84
C ALA A 19 17.78 4.82 14.81
N TYR A 20 18.94 4.26 14.41
CA TYR A 20 19.00 3.10 13.53
C TYR A 20 18.38 1.86 14.16
N TYR A 21 18.74 1.51 15.40
CA TYR A 21 18.16 0.36 16.10
C TYR A 21 16.65 0.53 16.33
N GLN A 22 16.18 1.75 16.58
CA GLN A 22 14.77 2.04 16.69
C GLN A 22 14.03 1.79 15.37
N LYS A 23 14.55 2.28 14.23
CA LYS A 23 13.95 2.02 12.91
C LYS A 23 13.94 0.54 12.55
N LEU A 24 15.01 -0.18 12.88
CA LEU A 24 15.10 -1.62 12.64
C LEU A 24 14.13 -2.40 13.53
N ALA A 25 13.96 -1.99 14.79
CA ALA A 25 12.98 -2.58 15.69
C ALA A 25 11.54 -2.34 15.19
N VAL A 26 11.22 -1.11 14.74
CA VAL A 26 9.91 -0.79 14.12
C VAL A 26 9.67 -1.66 12.89
N ALA A 27 10.64 -1.78 11.99
CA ALA A 27 10.54 -2.65 10.81
C ALA A 27 10.31 -4.12 11.19
N GLY A 28 11.06 -4.64 12.17
CA GLY A 28 10.91 -6.00 12.67
C GLY A 28 9.52 -6.26 13.26
N VAL A 29 9.00 -5.31 14.06
CA VAL A 29 7.64 -5.39 14.62
C VAL A 29 6.59 -5.33 13.51
N THR A 30 6.71 -4.42 12.53
CA THR A 30 5.75 -4.36 11.41
C THR A 30 5.69 -5.67 10.62
N LEU A 31 6.85 -6.28 10.36
CA LEU A 31 6.93 -7.56 9.67
C LEU A 31 6.27 -8.66 10.51
N PHE A 32 6.56 -8.71 11.81
CA PHE A 32 5.94 -9.67 12.72
C PHE A 32 4.40 -9.56 12.73
N LEU A 33 3.85 -8.33 12.80
CA LEU A 33 2.41 -8.11 12.72
C LEU A 33 1.85 -8.56 11.36
N ALA A 34 2.53 -8.24 10.26
CA ALA A 34 2.10 -8.68 8.93
C ALA A 34 2.06 -10.22 8.80
N PHE A 35 3.05 -10.92 9.37
CA PHE A 35 3.06 -12.39 9.40
C PHE A 35 1.92 -12.96 10.25
N ILE A 36 1.62 -12.38 11.42
CA ILE A 36 0.47 -12.78 12.23
C ILE A 36 -0.83 -12.60 11.44
N MET A 37 -0.99 -11.47 10.75
CA MET A 37 -2.18 -11.19 9.94
C MET A 37 -2.34 -12.24 8.83
N LEU A 38 -1.26 -12.55 8.12
CA LEU A 38 -1.26 -13.56 7.06
C LEU A 38 -1.67 -14.93 7.60
N GLN A 39 -1.04 -15.38 8.69
CA GLN A 39 -1.34 -16.68 9.28
C GLN A 39 -2.77 -16.75 9.81
N PHE A 40 -3.26 -15.70 10.45
CA PHE A 40 -4.65 -15.60 10.88
C PHE A 40 -5.61 -15.69 9.68
N CYS A 41 -5.31 -14.97 8.61
CA CYS A 41 -6.12 -14.97 7.39
C CYS A 41 -6.15 -16.35 6.71
N LEU A 42 -5.01 -17.03 6.66
CA LEU A 42 -4.92 -18.38 6.11
C LEU A 42 -5.69 -19.39 6.97
N ILE A 43 -5.60 -19.31 8.30
CA ILE A 43 -6.36 -20.18 9.22
C ILE A 43 -7.87 -19.99 9.00
N LEU A 44 -8.35 -18.74 8.91
CA LEU A 44 -9.75 -18.46 8.64
C LEU A 44 -10.18 -18.94 7.25
N ALA A 45 -9.32 -18.85 6.25
CA ALA A 45 -9.58 -19.39 4.90
C ALA A 45 -9.67 -20.92 4.90
N GLN A 46 -8.81 -21.61 5.66
CA GLN A 46 -8.89 -23.07 5.84
C GLN A 46 -10.15 -23.47 6.61
N LEU A 47 -10.51 -22.72 7.65
CA LEU A 47 -11.74 -22.92 8.42
C LEU A 47 -13.00 -22.68 7.56
N LYS A 48 -12.93 -21.77 6.59
CA LYS A 48 -13.95 -21.58 5.56
C LYS A 48 -14.14 -22.83 4.68
N ARG A 49 -13.09 -23.59 4.43
CA ARG A 49 -13.11 -24.82 3.62
C ARG A 49 -13.47 -26.06 4.44
N GLY A 50 -13.09 -26.10 5.71
CA GLY A 50 -13.36 -27.21 6.63
C GLY A 50 -14.83 -27.32 7.07
N ASN A 51 -15.18 -28.47 7.68
CA ASN A 51 -16.55 -28.76 8.16
C ASN A 51 -16.74 -28.51 9.67
N TYR A 52 -15.84 -27.75 10.30
CA TYR A 52 -15.82 -27.55 11.75
C TYR A 52 -16.92 -26.60 12.28
N PHE A 53 -17.51 -25.74 11.43
CA PHE A 53 -18.49 -24.73 11.83
C PHE A 53 -19.77 -24.76 10.96
N ARG A 54 -20.88 -24.27 11.52
CA ARG A 54 -22.15 -24.09 10.79
C ARG A 54 -21.94 -23.22 9.54
N ARG A 55 -22.62 -23.57 8.44
CA ARG A 55 -22.47 -22.96 7.11
C ARG A 55 -22.57 -21.42 7.10
N ASN A 56 -23.44 -20.84 7.93
CA ASN A 56 -23.62 -19.38 8.02
C ASN A 56 -22.44 -18.68 8.69
N ILE A 57 -21.93 -19.23 9.79
CA ILE A 57 -20.74 -18.71 10.51
C ILE A 57 -19.51 -18.79 9.60
N ARG A 58 -19.38 -19.89 8.86
CA ARG A 58 -18.28 -20.10 7.91
C ARG A 58 -18.26 -19.07 6.76
N LYS A 59 -19.44 -18.73 6.23
CA LYS A 59 -19.57 -17.67 5.21
C LYS A 59 -19.23 -16.30 5.79
N LEU A 60 -19.69 -16.01 7.02
CA LEU A 60 -19.43 -14.75 7.70
C LEU A 60 -17.94 -14.55 8.01
N LEU A 61 -17.29 -15.56 8.62
CA LEU A 61 -15.85 -15.53 8.93
C LEU A 61 -14.99 -15.45 7.66
N GLY A 62 -15.44 -16.08 6.58
CA GLY A 62 -14.78 -15.98 5.27
C GLY A 62 -14.89 -14.60 4.63
N ALA A 63 -16.05 -13.94 4.75
CA ALA A 63 -16.27 -12.60 4.22
C ALA A 63 -15.58 -11.51 5.07
N LEU A 64 -15.53 -11.70 6.39
CA LEU A 64 -14.94 -10.77 7.33
C LEU A 64 -13.48 -11.07 7.67
N ASN A 65 -12.82 -11.97 6.95
CA ASN A 65 -11.45 -12.38 7.23
C ASN A 65 -10.48 -11.19 7.26
N VAL A 66 -10.54 -10.35 6.22
CA VAL A 66 -9.68 -9.17 6.11
C VAL A 66 -10.00 -8.11 7.18
N PRO A 67 -11.28 -7.69 7.39
CA PRO A 67 -11.64 -6.80 8.50
C PRO A 67 -11.26 -7.33 9.89
N LEU A 68 -11.49 -8.62 10.17
CA LEU A 68 -11.15 -9.25 11.45
C LEU A 68 -9.64 -9.29 11.66
N GLY A 69 -8.88 -9.61 10.61
CA GLY A 69 -7.42 -9.54 10.63
C GLY A 69 -6.94 -8.12 10.94
N MET A 70 -7.56 -7.12 10.34
CA MET A 70 -7.21 -5.71 10.59
C MET A 70 -7.48 -5.29 12.04
N LEU A 71 -8.65 -5.66 12.60
CA LEU A 71 -8.96 -5.43 14.01
C LEU A 71 -7.98 -6.12 14.96
N LEU A 72 -7.59 -7.35 14.65
CA LEU A 72 -6.63 -8.12 15.43
C LEU A 72 -5.26 -7.45 15.44
N ILE A 73 -4.77 -6.98 14.29
CA ILE A 73 -3.50 -6.26 14.19
C ILE A 73 -3.55 -4.91 14.92
N THR A 74 -4.62 -4.14 14.77
CA THR A 74 -4.79 -2.88 15.53
C THR A 74 -4.86 -3.13 17.04
N GLY A 75 -5.48 -4.24 17.48
CA GLY A 75 -5.50 -4.63 18.89
C GLY A 75 -4.12 -5.02 19.42
N LEU A 76 -3.40 -5.88 18.69
CA LEU A 76 -2.05 -6.31 19.07
C LEU A 76 -1.06 -5.15 19.06
N GLU A 77 -1.15 -4.25 18.09
CA GLU A 77 -0.37 -3.02 18.03
C GLU A 77 -0.57 -2.17 19.29
N ARG A 78 -1.83 -1.88 19.65
CA ARG A 78 -2.15 -1.04 20.82
C ARG A 78 -1.80 -1.67 22.17
N ILE A 79 -1.89 -2.99 22.30
CA ILE A 79 -1.63 -3.70 23.56
C ILE A 79 -0.13 -3.94 23.76
N PHE A 80 0.55 -4.50 22.75
CA PHE A 80 1.93 -4.98 22.89
C PHE A 80 2.98 -4.00 22.37
N PHE A 81 2.63 -3.15 21.40
CA PHE A 81 3.60 -2.35 20.65
C PHE A 81 3.35 -0.84 20.72
N ARG A 82 2.56 -0.38 21.69
CA ARG A 82 2.25 1.04 21.92
C ARG A 82 3.50 1.93 22.02
N GLY A 83 4.63 1.37 22.48
CA GLY A 83 5.90 2.09 22.61
C GLY A 83 6.70 2.27 21.31
N TYR A 84 6.33 1.57 20.24
CA TYR A 84 7.10 1.58 18.98
C TYR A 84 6.58 2.59 17.93
N ASN A 85 5.46 3.29 18.19
CA ASN A 85 4.84 4.26 17.27
C ASN A 85 4.88 3.77 15.81
N LEU A 86 4.21 2.65 15.56
CA LEU A 86 4.21 2.00 14.26
C LEU A 86 3.59 2.92 13.19
N PRO A 87 4.09 2.88 11.94
CA PRO A 87 3.56 3.72 10.86
C PRO A 87 2.10 3.34 10.59
N THR A 88 1.19 4.30 10.81
CA THR A 88 -0.24 4.15 10.53
C THR A 88 -0.59 4.78 9.18
N VAL A 89 -1.76 4.43 8.64
CA VAL A 89 -2.27 5.02 7.40
C VAL A 89 -2.47 6.51 7.63
N ASN A 90 -1.65 7.33 6.96
CA ASN A 90 -1.76 8.78 7.01
C ASN A 90 -2.90 9.23 6.10
N ILE A 91 -4.03 9.59 6.70
CA ILE A 91 -5.16 10.17 5.97
C ILE A 91 -4.96 11.68 6.01
N PRO A 92 -4.70 12.34 4.86
CA PRO A 92 -4.58 13.79 4.83
C PRO A 92 -5.90 14.40 5.31
N PRO A 93 -5.85 15.50 6.09
CA PRO A 93 -7.07 16.16 6.54
C PRO A 93 -7.85 16.66 5.32
N SER A 94 -9.18 16.56 5.37
CA SER A 94 -10.08 16.83 4.23
C SER A 94 -9.94 18.25 3.66
N ASN A 95 -9.43 19.19 4.46
CA ASN A 95 -9.17 20.57 4.07
C ASN A 95 -7.91 20.75 3.18
N GLN A 96 -7.09 19.71 2.99
CA GLN A 96 -5.92 19.72 2.11
C GLN A 96 -6.18 19.00 0.78
N VAL A 97 -7.40 18.53 0.54
CA VAL A 97 -7.78 17.94 -0.75
C VAL A 97 -7.83 19.06 -1.77
N ASN A 98 -6.76 19.21 -2.54
CA ASN A 98 -6.70 20.17 -3.63
C ASN A 98 -7.60 19.69 -4.78
N ALA A 99 -8.86 20.12 -4.77
CA ALA A 99 -9.84 19.81 -5.81
C ALA A 99 -9.41 20.35 -7.19
N SER A 100 -8.50 21.34 -7.25
CA SER A 100 -7.94 21.82 -8.52
C SER A 100 -7.04 20.78 -9.22
N THR A 101 -6.54 19.77 -8.51
CA THR A 101 -5.80 18.65 -9.12
C THR A 101 -6.73 17.70 -9.89
N TRP A 102 -8.03 17.68 -9.56
CA TRP A 102 -8.99 16.79 -10.22
C TRP A 102 -9.35 17.26 -11.63
N VAL A 103 -9.29 18.57 -11.85
CA VAL A 103 -9.48 19.20 -13.16
C VAL A 103 -8.31 20.12 -13.38
N ASN A 104 -7.18 19.55 -13.80
CA ASN A 104 -6.03 20.30 -14.28
C ASN A 104 -6.10 20.38 -15.81
N PRO A 105 -6.79 21.38 -16.38
CA PRO A 105 -6.80 21.53 -17.83
C PRO A 105 -5.37 21.71 -18.32
N PRO A 106 -4.96 21.04 -19.40
CA PRO A 106 -3.66 21.27 -19.98
C PRO A 106 -3.54 22.74 -20.39
N ASP A 107 -2.36 23.31 -20.20
CA ASP A 107 -2.07 24.62 -20.76
C ASP A 107 -2.06 24.50 -22.29
N PHE A 108 -3.16 24.90 -22.91
CA PHE A 108 -3.38 24.80 -24.35
C PHE A 108 -2.33 25.59 -25.15
N ALA A 109 -1.68 26.59 -24.55
CA ALA A 109 -0.60 27.35 -25.19
C ALA A 109 0.71 26.54 -25.31
N ARG A 110 0.85 25.45 -24.53
CA ARG A 110 2.07 24.63 -24.47
C ARG A 110 1.94 23.26 -25.14
N LEU A 111 0.82 23.01 -25.83
CA LEU A 111 0.58 21.74 -26.53
C LEU A 111 1.57 21.44 -27.66
N GLN A 112 2.25 22.49 -28.16
CA GLN A 112 3.29 22.39 -29.19
C GLN A 112 4.70 22.71 -28.66
N ASP A 113 4.84 22.92 -27.34
CA ASP A 113 6.12 23.17 -26.70
C ASP A 113 6.84 21.83 -26.45
N TYR A 114 7.39 21.26 -27.51
CA TYR A 114 8.12 19.98 -27.49
C TYR A 114 9.55 20.11 -26.93
N SER A 115 9.93 21.29 -26.41
CA SER A 115 11.27 21.61 -25.93
C SER A 115 12.34 21.19 -26.96
N LYS A 116 13.30 20.33 -26.58
CA LYS A 116 14.37 19.79 -27.45
C LYS A 116 14.02 18.45 -28.13
N ALA A 117 12.84 17.89 -27.88
CA ALA A 117 12.46 16.57 -28.38
C ALA A 117 11.72 16.68 -29.72
N ALA A 118 11.97 15.71 -30.60
CA ALA A 118 11.26 15.63 -31.88
C ALA A 118 9.75 15.38 -31.62
N PRO A 119 8.84 16.15 -32.26
CA PRO A 119 7.39 15.98 -32.09
C PRO A 119 6.92 14.54 -32.37
N THR A 120 7.52 13.88 -33.37
CA THR A 120 7.25 12.49 -33.74
C THR A 120 7.53 11.50 -32.61
N LEU A 121 8.58 11.76 -31.81
CA LEU A 121 8.95 10.91 -30.68
C LEU A 121 7.97 11.06 -29.50
N ILE A 122 7.45 12.27 -29.27
CA ILE A 122 6.46 12.53 -28.23
C ILE A 122 5.10 11.91 -28.61
N HIS A 123 4.64 12.12 -29.84
CA HIS A 123 3.40 11.51 -30.31
C HIS A 123 3.48 9.98 -30.35
N GLY A 124 4.59 9.43 -30.84
CA GLY A 124 4.81 7.98 -30.86
C GLY A 124 4.81 7.34 -29.46
N THR A 125 5.50 7.94 -28.49
CA THR A 125 5.53 7.43 -27.11
C THR A 125 4.18 7.58 -26.40
N SER A 126 3.45 8.68 -26.63
CA SER A 126 2.10 8.86 -26.08
C SER A 126 1.10 7.82 -26.59
N ILE A 127 1.14 7.46 -27.88
CA ILE A 127 0.33 6.38 -28.45
C ILE A 127 0.71 5.04 -27.83
N ALA A 128 2.00 4.72 -27.73
CA ALA A 128 2.45 3.46 -27.14
C ALA A 128 2.00 3.33 -25.67
N ILE A 129 2.15 4.40 -24.88
CA ILE A 129 1.69 4.43 -23.47
C ILE A 129 0.17 4.32 -23.40
N GLY A 130 -0.57 5.05 -24.23
CA GLY A 130 -2.03 5.02 -24.26
C GLY A 130 -2.58 3.64 -24.62
N VAL A 131 -2.01 2.99 -25.64
CA VAL A 131 -2.39 1.63 -26.04
C VAL A 131 -2.05 0.62 -24.94
N ALA A 132 -0.86 0.69 -24.34
CA ALA A 132 -0.49 -0.18 -23.24
C ALA A 132 -1.45 -0.04 -22.04
N LEU A 133 -1.77 1.20 -21.64
CA LEU A 133 -2.72 1.49 -20.57
C LEU A 133 -4.12 0.96 -20.91
N ALA A 134 -4.58 1.15 -22.14
CA ALA A 134 -5.89 0.67 -22.59
C ALA A 134 -5.99 -0.86 -22.51
N ILE A 135 -4.93 -1.58 -22.90
CA ILE A 135 -4.88 -3.04 -22.77
C ILE A 135 -4.96 -3.43 -21.29
N ILE A 136 -4.17 -2.80 -20.41
CA ILE A 136 -4.19 -3.10 -18.97
C ILE A 136 -5.60 -2.90 -18.40
N ILE A 137 -6.20 -1.73 -18.64
CA ILE A 137 -7.56 -1.42 -18.14
C ILE A 137 -8.59 -2.40 -18.71
N PHE A 138 -8.53 -2.69 -20.01
CA PHE A 138 -9.48 -3.61 -20.64
C PHE A 138 -9.33 -5.04 -20.11
N THR A 139 -8.09 -5.52 -19.94
CA THR A 139 -7.83 -6.85 -19.37
C THR A 139 -8.27 -6.94 -17.91
N GLU A 140 -8.01 -5.92 -17.09
CA GLU A 140 -8.50 -5.87 -15.71
C GLU A 140 -10.03 -5.85 -15.66
N ALA A 141 -10.68 -5.02 -16.49
CA ALA A 141 -12.14 -4.93 -16.54
C ALA A 141 -12.78 -6.24 -17.04
N ALA A 142 -12.16 -6.93 -18.00
CA ALA A 142 -12.67 -8.19 -18.54
C ALA A 142 -12.44 -9.38 -17.58
N LEU A 143 -11.36 -9.38 -16.80
CA LEU A 143 -11.04 -10.46 -15.86
C LEU A 143 -11.72 -10.29 -14.49
N ASN A 144 -11.94 -9.05 -14.04
CA ASN A 144 -12.58 -8.74 -12.76
C ASN A 144 -14.07 -8.35 -12.88
N GLY A 145 -14.60 -8.26 -14.11
CA GLY A 145 -16.00 -7.98 -14.42
C GLY A 145 -16.92 -9.19 -14.28
#